data_AF-A0A7V9AKU0-F1
#
_entry.id   AF-A0A7V9AKU0-F1
#
_cell.length_a   1.000
_cell.length_b   1.000
_cell.length_c   1.000
_cell.angle_alpha   90.00
_cell.angle_beta   90.00
_cell.angle_gamma   90.00
#
_symmetry.space_group_name_H-M   'P 1'
#
loop_
_entity.id
_entity.type
_entity.pdbx_description
1 polymer ?
#
loop_
_entity_poly.entity_id
_entity_poly.type
_entity_poly.pdbx_seq_one_letter_code
_entity_poly.pdbx_strand_id
1 'polypeptide(L)'
;MGRTRSFNQADVVAIAANTFLCTGYEATSIDDLVDATGVHRGSLYKAFGSKRGLFLLALEQVFEGAGSTSDMAALDLALVALLELAPRDAAVRDRVTTFVSTLPDDPVHVLGTRLLLRAGIAVLPTRSQDGRRSNERPSR
;
A
#
# COMPACT_ATOMS: atom_id res chain seq x y z
N MET A 1 -22.82 -30.63 -16.45
CA MET A 1 -21.72 -29.66 -16.68
C MET A 1 -22.09 -28.38 -15.97
N GLY A 2 -21.56 -28.17 -14.75
CA GLY A 2 -21.90 -27.02 -13.92
C GLY A 2 -21.31 -25.75 -14.52
N ARG A 3 -22.13 -24.69 -14.63
CA ARG A 3 -21.64 -23.35 -14.96
C ARG A 3 -20.67 -22.95 -13.84
N THR A 4 -19.37 -22.97 -14.13
CA THR A 4 -18.36 -22.38 -13.25
C THR A 4 -18.79 -20.94 -13.02
N ARG A 5 -19.12 -20.56 -11.78
CA ARG A 5 -19.32 -19.16 -11.42
C ARG A 5 -18.02 -18.43 -11.77
N SER A 6 -18.07 -17.60 -12.82
CA SER A 6 -16.98 -16.69 -13.12
C SER A 6 -17.03 -15.59 -12.08
N PHE A 7 -15.92 -15.36 -11.38
CA PHE A 7 -15.75 -14.21 -10.51
C PHE A 7 -15.08 -13.08 -11.28
N ASN A 8 -15.25 -11.85 -10.81
CA ASN A 8 -14.51 -10.70 -11.33
C ASN A 8 -13.14 -10.64 -10.63
N GLN A 9 -12.06 -10.68 -11.40
CA GLN A 9 -10.71 -10.67 -10.84
C GLN A 9 -10.38 -9.34 -10.16
N ALA A 10 -10.85 -8.21 -10.68
CA ALA A 10 -10.59 -6.89 -10.10
C ALA A 10 -11.22 -6.75 -8.70
N ASP A 11 -12.42 -7.31 -8.52
CA ASP A 11 -13.12 -7.31 -7.23
C ASP A 11 -12.36 -8.18 -6.21
N VAL A 12 -11.86 -9.34 -6.64
CA VAL A 12 -11.05 -10.23 -5.79
C VAL A 12 -9.73 -9.56 -5.39
N VAL A 13 -9.07 -8.89 -6.32
CA VAL A 13 -7.84 -8.14 -6.04
C VAL A 13 -8.12 -7.00 -5.05
N ALA A 14 -9.23 -6.27 -5.20
CA ALA A 14 -9.62 -5.21 -4.26
C ALA A 14 -9.87 -5.74 -2.85
N ILE A 15 -10.60 -6.85 -2.72
CA ILE A 15 -10.88 -7.49 -1.43
C ILE A 15 -9.57 -8.01 -0.79
N ALA A 16 -8.71 -8.63 -1.60
CA ALA A 16 -7.40 -9.10 -1.14
C ALA A 16 -6.52 -7.93 -0.69
N ALA A 17 -6.49 -6.82 -1.43
CA ALA A 17 -5.75 -5.61 -1.06
C ALA A 17 -6.20 -5.10 0.31
N ASN A 18 -7.52 -5.00 0.54
CA ASN A 18 -8.05 -4.60 1.84
C ASN A 18 -7.67 -5.59 2.95
N THR A 19 -7.68 -6.89 2.67
CA THR A 19 -7.25 -7.91 3.62
C THR A 19 -5.79 -7.68 4.02
N PHE A 20 -4.87 -7.60 3.06
CA PHE A 20 -3.45 -7.34 3.31
C PHE A 20 -3.21 -6.02 4.06
N LEU A 21 -3.99 -5.00 3.75
CA LEU A 21 -3.91 -3.70 4.40
C LEU A 21 -4.31 -3.78 5.88
N CYS A 22 -5.35 -4.54 6.22
CA CYS A 22 -5.83 -4.67 7.59
C CYS A 22 -4.92 -5.57 8.45
N THR A 23 -4.47 -6.70 7.92
CA THR A 23 -3.77 -7.74 8.71
C THR A 23 -2.26 -7.78 8.47
N GLY A 24 -1.75 -7.19 7.39
CA GLY A 24 -0.37 -7.36 6.93
C GLY A 24 -0.22 -8.54 5.97
N TYR A 25 0.87 -8.60 5.21
CA TYR A 25 1.10 -9.68 4.26
C TYR A 25 1.42 -10.99 4.96
N GLU A 26 2.34 -11.01 5.92
CA GLU A 26 2.80 -12.22 6.62
C GLU A 26 1.66 -12.88 7.40
N ALA A 27 0.87 -12.09 8.12
CA ALA A 27 -0.24 -12.59 8.93
C ALA A 27 -1.46 -13.04 8.11
N THR A 28 -1.57 -12.61 6.85
CA THR A 28 -2.64 -13.06 5.95
C THR A 28 -2.31 -14.42 5.38
N SER A 29 -3.16 -15.42 5.64
CA SER A 29 -3.08 -16.74 5.04
C SER A 29 -3.87 -16.81 3.72
N ILE A 30 -3.70 -17.90 2.98
CA ILE A 30 -4.55 -18.18 1.80
C ILE A 30 -5.99 -18.47 2.23
N ASP A 31 -6.22 -19.05 3.40
CA ASP A 31 -7.58 -19.31 3.89
C ASP A 31 -8.30 -18.01 4.21
N ASP A 32 -7.63 -17.04 4.84
CA ASP A 32 -8.21 -15.70 5.07
C ASP A 32 -8.63 -15.03 3.76
N LEU A 33 -7.83 -15.20 2.69
CA LEU A 33 -8.14 -14.68 1.37
C LEU A 33 -9.30 -15.43 0.71
N VAL A 34 -9.39 -16.75 0.88
CA VAL A 34 -10.54 -17.55 0.41
C VAL A 34 -11.81 -17.08 1.10
N ASP A 35 -11.76 -16.92 2.42
CA ASP A 35 -12.90 -16.52 3.25
C ASP A 35 -13.34 -15.09 2.93
N ALA A 36 -12.39 -14.16 2.79
CA ALA A 36 -12.69 -12.77 2.45
C ALA A 36 -13.26 -12.62 1.03
N THR A 37 -12.70 -13.33 0.04
CA THR A 37 -13.07 -13.17 -1.38
C THR A 37 -14.24 -14.06 -1.79
N GLY A 38 -14.55 -15.11 -1.03
CA GLY A 38 -15.51 -16.14 -1.39
C GLY A 38 -15.07 -17.03 -2.56
N VAL A 39 -13.83 -16.88 -3.04
CA VAL A 39 -13.29 -17.65 -4.16
C VAL A 39 -12.55 -18.87 -3.63
N HIS A 40 -12.94 -20.05 -4.10
CA HIS A 40 -12.28 -21.29 -3.73
C HIS A 40 -10.76 -21.24 -4.02
N ARG A 41 -9.97 -21.80 -3.10
CA ARG A 41 -8.51 -21.87 -3.15
C ARG A 41 -7.92 -22.25 -4.52
N GLY A 42 -8.47 -23.29 -5.16
CA GLY A 42 -7.99 -23.74 -6.48
C GLY A 42 -8.17 -22.69 -7.57
N SER A 43 -9.27 -21.93 -7.53
CA SER A 43 -9.54 -20.83 -8.46
C SER A 43 -8.65 -19.61 -8.20
N LEU A 44 -8.37 -19.30 -6.93
CA LEU A 44 -7.41 -18.26 -6.55
C LEU A 44 -6.00 -18.60 -7.09
N TYR A 45 -5.51 -19.81 -6.85
CA TYR A 45 -4.21 -20.22 -7.38
C TYR A 45 -4.18 -20.25 -8.91
N LYS A 46 -5.26 -20.70 -9.55
CA LYS A 46 -5.35 -20.70 -11.01
C LYS A 46 -5.31 -19.29 -11.61
N ALA A 47 -5.95 -18.31 -10.97
CA ALA A 47 -6.02 -16.94 -11.48
C ALA A 47 -4.79 -16.10 -11.12
N PHE A 48 -4.28 -16.24 -9.90
CA PHE A 48 -3.28 -15.33 -9.34
C PHE A 48 -1.92 -16.00 -9.01
N GLY A 49 -1.84 -17.33 -9.16
CA GLY A 49 -0.64 -18.12 -8.98
C GLY A 49 -0.22 -18.33 -7.52
N SER A 50 -0.19 -17.29 -6.70
CA SER A 50 0.25 -17.35 -5.30
C SER A 50 -0.25 -16.16 -4.48
N LYS A 51 -0.11 -16.21 -3.15
CA LYS A 51 -0.34 -15.04 -2.25
C LYS A 51 0.48 -13.84 -2.70
N ARG A 52 1.75 -14.08 -3.06
CA ARG A 52 2.67 -13.07 -3.60
C ARG A 52 2.16 -12.48 -4.92
N GLY A 53 1.71 -13.31 -5.85
CA GLY A 53 1.17 -12.87 -7.13
C GLY A 53 -0.08 -11.99 -6.95
N LEU A 54 -0.99 -12.40 -6.07
CA LEU A 54 -2.16 -11.61 -5.71
C LEU A 54 -1.79 -10.29 -5.02
N PHE A 55 -0.77 -10.30 -4.15
CA PHE A 55 -0.27 -9.07 -3.52
C PHE A 55 0.34 -8.09 -4.52
N LEU A 56 1.09 -8.57 -5.52
CA LEU A 56 1.64 -7.72 -6.58
C LEU A 56 0.54 -7.06 -7.42
N LEU A 57 -0.52 -7.81 -7.75
CA LEU A 57 -1.70 -7.26 -8.44
C LEU A 57 -2.46 -6.27 -7.58
N ALA A 58 -2.56 -6.53 -6.27
CA ALA A 58 -3.16 -5.59 -5.31
C ALA A 58 -2.38 -4.27 -5.26
N LEU A 59 -1.03 -4.32 -5.21
CA LEU A 59 -0.20 -3.12 -5.28
C LEU A 59 -0.43 -2.35 -6.58
N GLU A 60 -0.43 -3.03 -7.72
CA GLU A 60 -0.66 -2.40 -9.03
C GLU A 60 -2.03 -1.72 -9.09
N GLN A 61 -3.10 -2.44 -8.76
CA GLN A 61 -4.46 -1.90 -8.79
C GLN A 61 -4.66 -0.73 -7.82
N VAL A 62 -4.12 -0.82 -6.60
CA VAL A 62 -4.26 0.25 -5.60
C VAL A 62 -3.42 1.47 -5.97
N PHE A 63 -2.20 1.29 -6.48
CA PHE A 63 -1.33 2.41 -6.86
C PHE A 63 -1.78 3.12 -8.14
N GLU A 64 -2.35 2.40 -9.10
CA GLU A 64 -2.95 3.00 -10.30
C GLU A 64 -4.23 3.80 -9.97
N GLY A 65 -5.01 3.33 -8.99
CA GLY A 65 -6.20 4.03 -8.50
C GLY A 65 -5.89 5.24 -7.60
N ALA A 66 -4.72 5.24 -6.96
CA ALA A 66 -4.24 6.37 -6.18
C ALA A 66 -3.83 7.50 -7.12
N GLY A 67 -4.70 8.49 -7.30
CA GLY A 67 -4.43 9.67 -8.12
C GLY A 67 -3.31 10.56 -7.56
N SER A 68 -3.44 11.88 -7.71
CA SER A 68 -2.45 12.84 -7.19
C SER A 68 -2.52 12.95 -5.66
N THR A 69 -1.92 11.99 -4.96
CA THR A 69 -1.47 12.01 -3.56
C THR A 69 -2.49 11.88 -2.42
N SER A 70 -2.04 11.22 -1.35
CA SER A 70 -2.71 11.01 -0.04
C SER A 70 -3.83 9.97 0.04
N ASP A 71 -3.94 9.04 -0.92
CA ASP A 71 -4.81 7.88 -0.75
C ASP A 71 -4.32 7.05 0.45
N MET A 72 -5.12 7.03 1.51
CA MET A 72 -4.78 6.38 2.77
C MET A 72 -4.59 4.87 2.59
N ALA A 73 -5.37 4.25 1.69
CA ALA A 73 -5.27 2.83 1.44
C ALA A 73 -3.99 2.49 0.67
N ALA A 74 -3.62 3.31 -0.32
CA ALA A 74 -2.37 3.16 -1.03
C ALA A 74 -1.16 3.35 -0.11
N LEU A 75 -1.19 4.36 0.76
CA LEU A 75 -0.12 4.58 1.74
C LEU A 75 -0.03 3.42 2.74
N ASP A 76 -1.15 2.90 3.24
CA ASP A 76 -1.13 1.76 4.18
C ASP A 76 -0.60 0.49 3.53
N LEU A 77 -1.03 0.20 2.29
CA LEU A 77 -0.54 -0.97 1.57
C LEU A 77 0.94 -0.82 1.21
N ALA A 78 1.40 0.39 0.87
CA ALA A 78 2.81 0.69 0.69
C ALA A 78 3.62 0.45 1.98
N LEU A 79 3.10 0.85 3.15
CA LEU A 79 3.76 0.57 4.44
C LEU A 79 3.87 -0.94 4.70
N VAL A 80 2.83 -1.73 4.44
CA VAL A 80 2.89 -3.20 4.54
C VAL A 80 3.97 -3.75 3.61
N ALA A 81 3.99 -3.31 2.35
CA ALA A 81 4.98 -3.75 1.38
C ALA A 81 6.42 -3.39 1.79
N LEU A 82 6.64 -2.15 2.27
CA LEU A 82 7.95 -1.67 2.73
C LEU A 82 8.48 -2.45 3.93
N LEU A 83 7.61 -2.77 4.89
CA LEU A 83 8.01 -3.41 6.13
C LEU A 83 8.22 -4.93 6.00
N GLU A 84 7.43 -5.60 5.15
CA GLU A 84 7.37 -7.07 5.18
C GLU A 84 8.01 -7.75 3.96
N LEU A 85 7.98 -7.12 2.77
CA LEU A 85 8.40 -7.77 1.52
C LEU A 85 9.51 -7.05 0.78
N ALA A 86 9.44 -5.73 0.62
CA ALA A 86 10.41 -4.95 -0.15
C ALA A 86 11.88 -5.18 0.24
N PRO A 87 12.25 -5.46 1.52
CA PRO A 87 13.64 -5.78 1.86
C PRO A 87 14.17 -7.05 1.16
N ARG A 88 13.30 -8.02 0.86
CA ARG A 88 13.66 -9.35 0.34
C ARG A 88 13.05 -9.72 -1.01
N ASP A 89 12.14 -8.90 -1.55
CA ASP A 89 11.47 -9.12 -2.82
C ASP A 89 11.66 -7.90 -3.74
N ALA A 90 12.50 -8.07 -4.77
CA ALA A 90 12.83 -6.98 -5.69
C ALA A 90 11.61 -6.47 -6.47
N ALA A 91 10.70 -7.36 -6.88
CA ALA A 91 9.52 -6.95 -7.64
C ALA A 91 8.59 -6.06 -6.81
N VAL A 92 8.43 -6.37 -5.51
CA VAL A 92 7.66 -5.54 -4.59
C VAL A 92 8.37 -4.20 -4.35
N ARG A 93 9.69 -4.23 -4.16
CA ARG A 93 10.50 -3.02 -3.97
C ARG A 93 10.36 -2.07 -5.16
N ASP A 94 10.41 -2.59 -6.38
CA ASP A 94 10.30 -1.79 -7.61
C ASP A 94 8.94 -1.09 -7.68
N ARG A 95 7.84 -1.83 -7.44
CA ARG A 95 6.48 -1.27 -7.43
C ARG A 95 6.30 -0.17 -6.40
N VAL A 96 6.78 -0.38 -5.18
CA VAL A 96 6.69 0.65 -4.14
C VAL A 96 7.61 1.83 -4.46
N THR A 97 8.79 1.62 -5.03
CA THR A 97 9.69 2.72 -5.44
C THR A 97 9.02 3.62 -6.47
N THR A 98 8.34 3.03 -7.45
CA THR A 98 7.55 3.78 -8.43
C THR A 98 6.46 4.60 -7.73
N PHE A 99 5.67 4.00 -6.83
CA PHE A 99 4.64 4.72 -6.08
C PHE A 99 5.20 5.84 -5.18
N VAL A 100 6.28 5.58 -4.46
CA VAL A 100 6.93 6.60 -3.62
C VAL A 100 7.42 7.80 -4.44
N SER A 101 7.81 7.57 -5.70
CA SER A 101 8.22 8.63 -6.62
C SER A 101 7.06 9.48 -7.15
N THR A 102 5.80 9.07 -6.93
CA THR A 102 4.61 9.87 -7.26
C THR A 102 4.05 10.64 -6.08
N LEU A 103 4.58 10.43 -4.87
CA LEU A 103 4.20 11.16 -3.66
C LEU A 103 4.64 12.64 -3.73
N PRO A 104 4.07 13.53 -2.89
CA PRO A 104 4.48 14.94 -2.85
C PRO A 104 5.96 15.10 -2.49
N ASP A 105 6.48 16.34 -2.57
CA ASP A 105 7.90 16.68 -2.43
C ASP A 105 8.63 16.13 -1.17
N ASP A 106 7.90 15.69 -0.14
CA ASP A 106 8.44 15.01 1.04
C ASP A 106 7.80 13.63 1.30
N PRO A 107 8.23 12.58 0.56
CA PRO A 107 7.71 11.22 0.76
C PRO A 107 8.06 10.64 2.14
N VAL A 108 9.16 11.08 2.75
CA VAL A 108 9.58 10.63 4.08
C VAL A 108 8.60 11.13 5.14
N HIS A 109 8.23 12.41 5.08
CA HIS A 109 7.23 12.98 5.99
C HIS A 109 5.85 12.36 5.79
N VAL A 110 5.42 12.13 4.53
CA VAL A 110 4.13 11.51 4.23
C VAL A 110 4.06 10.09 4.80
N LEU A 111 5.04 9.25 4.51
CA LEU A 111 5.07 7.86 4.98
C LEU A 111 5.24 7.78 6.50
N GLY A 112 6.11 8.61 7.08
CA GLY A 112 6.31 8.68 8.52
C GLY A 112 5.05 9.11 9.26
N THR A 113 4.35 10.13 8.77
CA THR A 113 3.08 10.59 9.35
C THR A 113 2.01 9.50 9.23
N ARG A 114 1.88 8.86 8.06
CA ARG A 114 0.91 7.77 7.89
C ARG A 114 1.21 6.62 8.85
N LEU A 115 2.47 6.22 8.99
CA LEU A 115 2.89 5.14 9.89
C LEU A 115 2.48 5.42 11.34
N LEU A 116 2.74 6.64 11.83
CA LEU A 116 2.34 7.06 13.18
C LEU A 116 0.82 7.05 13.35
N LEU A 117 0.08 7.61 12.38
CA LEU A 117 -1.38 7.61 12.40
C LEU A 117 -1.96 6.18 12.37
N ARG A 118 -1.35 5.27 11.60
CA ARG A 118 -1.76 3.85 11.55
C ARG A 118 -1.51 3.14 12.89
N ALA A 119 -0.50 3.56 13.64
CA ALA A 119 -0.23 3.10 15.00
C ALA A 119 -1.13 3.77 16.07
N GLY A 120 -2.05 4.65 15.69
CA GLY A 120 -2.89 5.40 16.62
C GLY A 120 -2.15 6.52 17.37
N ILE A 121 -0.97 6.92 16.88
CA ILE A 121 -0.16 7.99 17.47
C ILE A 121 -0.51 9.31 16.79
N ALA A 122 -1.06 10.25 17.55
CA ALA A 122 -1.38 11.58 17.05
C ALA A 122 -0.09 12.36 16.71
N VAL A 123 -0.04 12.90 15.48
CA VAL A 123 1.04 13.78 15.03
C VAL A 123 0.57 15.22 15.19
N LEU A 124 1.15 15.96 16.14
CA LEU A 124 0.93 17.41 16.21
C LEU A 124 1.64 18.05 15.02
N PRO A 125 1.03 19.05 14.35
CA PRO A 125 1.73 19.80 13.32
C PRO A 125 2.99 20.40 13.94
N THR A 126 4.16 19.93 13.51
CA THR A 126 5.43 20.56 13.87
C THR A 126 5.33 22.00 13.41
N ARG A 127 5.32 22.96 14.35
CA ARG A 127 5.44 24.39 14.04
C ARG A 127 6.61 24.51 13.07
N SER A 128 6.30 24.92 11.84
CA SER A 128 7.28 25.13 10.77
C SER A 128 8.50 25.84 11.35
N GLN A 129 9.70 25.35 11.03
CA GLN A 129 10.94 26.11 11.21
C GLN A 129 10.99 27.29 10.23
N ASP A 130 9.97 28.14 10.23
CA ASP A 130 9.90 29.38 9.46
C ASP A 130 10.67 30.53 10.14
N GLY A 131 11.79 30.19 10.78
CA GLY A 131 12.55 31.08 11.66
C GLY A 131 14.02 31.27 11.26
N ARG A 132 14.48 30.71 10.13
CA ARG A 132 15.89 30.88 9.71
C ARG A 132 16.08 31.21 8.23
N ARG A 133 15.37 32.22 7.69
CA ARG A 133 15.83 32.98 6.49
C ARG A 133 15.34 34.43 6.54
N SER A 134 15.67 35.16 7.59
CA SER A 134 15.41 36.60 7.64
C SER A 134 16.37 37.28 8.63
N ASN A 135 17.68 37.09 8.43
CA ASN A 135 18.65 38.06 8.92
C ASN A 135 19.98 37.97 8.16
N GLU A 136 20.08 38.64 7.02
CA GLU A 136 21.32 39.29 6.61
C GLU A 136 20.96 40.58 5.83
N ARG A 137 21.60 41.67 6.24
CA ARG A 137 21.11 43.06 6.24
C ARG A 137 21.15 43.74 4.86
N PRO A 138 20.42 44.86 4.68
CA PRO A 138 20.75 45.80 3.62
C PRO A 138 21.99 46.60 4.02
N SER A 139 23.04 46.54 3.19
CA SER A 139 24.16 47.48 3.28
C SER A 139 23.96 48.58 2.24
N ARG A 140 24.10 49.81 2.74
CA ARG A 140 24.04 51.10 2.05
C ARG A 140 24.96 51.21 0.84
#